data_AF-A0A268NU26-F1
#
_entry.id   AF-A0A268NU26-F1
#
_cell.length_a   1.000
_cell.length_b   1.000
_cell.length_c   1.000
_cell.angle_alpha   90.00
_cell.angle_beta   90.00
_cell.angle_gamma   90.00
#
_symmetry.space_group_name_H-M   'P 1'
#
loop_
_entity.id
_entity.type
_entity.pdbx_description
1 polymer ?
#
loop_
_entity_poly.entity_id
_entity_poly.type
_entity_poly.pdbx_seq_one_letter_code
_entity_poly.pdbx_strand_id
1 'polypeptide(L)'
;MSLLGDRRLLVKIAQMYYEEGATQSEIAQAIGVSRPLISKYLAKARELGVVEIIIHDHDTHPFAGLESKVEKRYGLREVVCVESNENDASKARMGQAASHYLLRMIRDGQTIGMSSGTTLYEVAMALSSSQHFPNVQFIPLVGGMGHERVDIHANQIVAKLADVLKAKCKLLHAPVLVDSKEAKEIIVNQSSIREIFEIGAKADIAMVGIGGTPEHSTMVKSYLQQTKGVIEYENIVGDICYNFIGEDGCTIDNDWNARVISMDLDHVKQIPLVIGVASGKEKVKAIKAALRAKLIHVLITDDLTARMLLDH
;
A
#
# COMPACT_ATOMS: atom_id res chain seq x y z
N MET A 1 33.85 6.55 -39.03
CA MET A 1 34.43 6.75 -37.68
C MET A 1 34.64 5.39 -37.06
N SER A 2 35.85 5.05 -36.58
CA SER A 2 36.15 3.71 -36.06
C SER A 2 35.55 3.51 -34.66
N LEU A 3 35.13 2.28 -34.33
CA LEU A 3 34.61 1.92 -33.00
C LEU A 3 35.52 2.33 -31.84
N LEU A 4 36.84 2.35 -32.06
CA LEU A 4 37.86 2.77 -31.09
C LEU A 4 37.85 4.28 -30.83
N GLY A 5 37.57 5.10 -31.86
CA GLY A 5 37.43 6.55 -31.74
C GLY A 5 36.19 6.96 -30.95
N ASP A 6 35.07 6.26 -31.18
CA ASP A 6 33.83 6.48 -30.44
C ASP A 6 34.00 6.17 -28.95
N ARG A 7 34.66 5.05 -28.59
CA ARG A 7 34.84 4.67 -27.19
C ARG A 7 35.70 5.66 -26.41
N ARG A 8 36.77 6.19 -27.00
CA ARG A 8 37.64 7.20 -26.37
C ARG A 8 36.90 8.51 -26.11
N LEU A 9 36.02 8.91 -27.03
CA LEU A 9 35.16 10.08 -26.86
C LEU A 9 34.16 9.89 -25.70
N LEU A 10 33.54 8.70 -25.61
CA LEU A 10 32.62 8.36 -24.52
C LEU A 10 33.30 8.41 -23.15
N VAL A 11 34.53 7.89 -23.03
CA VAL A 11 35.33 7.95 -21.79
C VAL A 11 35.59 9.41 -21.41
N LYS A 12 36.07 10.24 -22.34
CA LYS A 12 36.36 11.65 -22.06
C LYS A 12 35.12 12.41 -21.60
N ILE A 13 33.98 12.22 -22.26
CA ILE A 13 32.71 12.84 -21.88
C ILE A 13 32.26 12.38 -20.49
N ALA A 14 32.43 11.08 -20.18
CA ALA A 14 32.10 10.54 -18.87
C ALA A 14 32.99 11.13 -17.76
N GLN A 15 34.30 11.25 -17.97
CA GLN A 15 35.22 11.86 -17.00
C GLN A 15 34.86 13.31 -16.72
N MET A 16 34.64 14.11 -17.77
CA MET A 16 34.23 15.51 -17.60
C MET A 16 32.93 15.64 -16.78
N TYR A 17 31.97 14.73 -16.95
CA TYR A 17 30.70 14.78 -16.25
C TYR A 17 30.77 14.24 -14.81
N TYR A 18 31.34 13.05 -14.63
CA TYR A 18 31.28 12.31 -13.36
C TYR A 18 32.49 12.57 -12.45
N GLU A 19 33.68 12.84 -12.99
CA GLU A 19 34.89 13.13 -12.20
C GLU A 19 35.08 14.64 -12.01
N GLU A 20 34.91 15.42 -13.08
CA GLU A 20 35.17 16.87 -13.06
C GLU A 20 33.93 17.70 -12.69
N GLY A 21 32.74 17.10 -12.67
CA GLY A 21 31.49 17.76 -12.30
C GLY A 21 30.97 18.79 -13.32
N ALA A 22 31.48 18.76 -14.56
CA ALA A 22 31.05 19.70 -15.61
C ALA A 22 29.60 19.43 -16.03
N THR A 23 28.84 20.50 -16.25
CA THR A 23 27.50 20.43 -16.79
C THR A 23 27.53 19.94 -18.25
N GLN A 24 26.44 19.31 -18.71
CA GLN A 24 26.34 18.87 -20.11
C GLN A 24 26.50 20.02 -21.12
N SER A 25 26.20 21.25 -20.72
CA SER A 25 26.38 22.45 -21.56
C SER A 25 27.86 22.82 -21.70
N GLU A 26 28.64 22.77 -20.62
CA GLU A 26 30.08 23.03 -20.64
C GLU A 26 30.83 21.97 -21.45
N ILE A 27 30.46 20.70 -21.28
CA ILE A 27 31.01 19.58 -22.06
C ILE A 27 30.69 19.76 -23.55
N ALA A 28 29.45 20.15 -23.88
CA ALA A 28 29.02 20.39 -25.25
C ALA A 28 29.88 21.48 -25.93
N GLN A 29 30.14 22.59 -25.22
CA GLN A 29 31.00 23.67 -25.71
C GLN A 29 32.46 23.23 -25.89
N ALA A 30 33.01 22.46 -24.94
CA ALA A 30 34.39 21.98 -24.99
C ALA A 30 34.65 20.94 -26.09
N ILE A 31 33.65 20.11 -26.40
CA ILE A 31 33.73 19.06 -27.43
C ILE A 31 33.30 19.57 -28.82
N GLY A 32 32.57 20.69 -28.88
CA GLY A 32 32.09 21.27 -30.14
C GLY A 32 30.85 20.56 -30.70
N VAL A 33 29.97 20.06 -29.82
CA VAL A 33 28.73 19.36 -30.19
C VAL A 33 27.52 19.91 -29.44
N SER A 34 26.31 19.48 -29.79
CA SER A 34 25.11 19.93 -29.10
C SER A 34 24.90 19.23 -27.74
N ARG A 35 24.31 19.93 -26.77
CA ARG A 35 23.96 19.37 -25.45
C ARG A 35 23.13 18.08 -25.52
N PRO A 36 22.11 17.94 -26.41
CA PRO A 36 21.40 16.68 -26.58
C PRO A 36 22.29 15.51 -27.01
N LEU A 37 23.34 15.78 -27.79
CA LEU A 37 24.31 14.76 -28.21
C LEU A 37 25.18 14.30 -27.05
N ILE A 38 25.58 15.21 -26.14
CA ILE A 38 26.27 14.84 -24.88
C ILE A 38 25.39 13.93 -24.02
N SER A 39 24.10 14.24 -23.87
CA SER A 39 23.17 13.37 -23.13
C SER A 39 23.08 11.95 -23.75
N LYS A 40 23.02 11.86 -25.09
CA LYS A 40 23.06 10.57 -25.80
C LYS A 40 24.39 9.84 -25.60
N TYR A 41 25.52 10.54 -25.60
CA TYR A 41 26.83 9.93 -25.35
C TYR A 41 26.95 9.42 -23.92
N LEU A 42 26.49 10.16 -22.90
CA LEU A 42 26.47 9.67 -21.52
C LEU A 42 25.57 8.43 -21.36
N ALA A 43 24.42 8.39 -22.05
CA ALA A 43 23.57 7.21 -22.09
C ALA A 43 24.27 6.01 -22.75
N LYS A 44 24.90 6.22 -23.91
CA LYS A 44 25.65 5.20 -24.64
C LYS A 44 26.87 4.70 -23.86
N ALA A 45 27.52 5.57 -23.08
CA ALA A 45 28.61 5.20 -22.18
C ALA A 45 28.15 4.23 -21.08
N ARG A 46 26.96 4.43 -20.53
CA ARG A 46 26.34 3.48 -19.59
C ARG A 46 25.95 2.16 -20.27
N GLU A 47 25.31 2.24 -21.44
CA GLU A 47 24.89 1.06 -22.21
C GLU A 47 26.06 0.14 -22.60
N LEU A 48 27.20 0.74 -22.98
CA LEU A 48 28.42 0.01 -23.36
C LEU A 48 29.30 -0.39 -22.17
N GLY A 49 28.86 -0.15 -20.92
CA GLY A 49 29.62 -0.45 -19.71
C GLY A 49 30.91 0.37 -19.56
N VAL A 50 31.01 1.53 -20.21
CA VAL A 50 32.09 2.50 -19.98
C VAL A 50 31.89 3.21 -18.65
N VAL A 51 30.64 3.38 -18.22
CA VAL A 51 30.25 3.95 -16.93
C VAL A 51 29.34 2.96 -16.21
N GLU A 52 29.71 2.63 -14.98
CA GLU A 52 28.89 1.93 -14.02
C GLU A 52 28.58 2.89 -12.87
N ILE A 53 27.32 3.00 -12.47
CA ILE A 53 26.89 3.82 -11.34
C ILE A 53 26.45 2.88 -10.24
N ILE A 54 27.20 2.86 -9.14
CA ILE A 54 26.89 2.10 -7.94
C ILE A 54 26.33 3.08 -6.92
N ILE A 55 25.13 2.81 -6.43
CA ILE A 55 24.52 3.54 -5.32
C ILE A 55 24.71 2.67 -4.08
N HIS A 56 25.47 3.16 -3.11
CA HIS A 56 25.67 2.47 -1.84
C HIS A 56 24.59 2.90 -0.86
N ASP A 57 23.45 2.19 -0.86
CA ASP A 57 22.31 2.44 0.02
C ASP A 57 22.08 1.36 1.08
N HIS A 58 22.90 0.30 1.11
CA HIS A 58 22.64 -0.92 1.90
C HIS A 58 22.40 -0.70 3.40
N ASP A 59 23.04 0.31 4.01
CA ASP A 59 22.85 0.63 5.44
C ASP A 59 21.56 1.42 5.69
N THR A 60 21.00 2.07 4.67
CA THR A 60 19.84 2.97 4.79
C THR A 60 18.57 2.35 4.19
N HIS A 61 18.73 1.52 3.16
CA HIS A 61 17.66 0.94 2.36
C HIS A 61 18.01 -0.51 1.93
N PRO A 62 18.18 -1.45 2.88
CA PRO A 62 18.69 -2.80 2.61
C PRO A 62 17.85 -3.63 1.62
N PHE A 63 16.59 -3.24 1.41
CA PHE A 63 15.64 -3.97 0.56
C PHE A 63 15.34 -3.31 -0.79
N ALA A 64 16.02 -2.21 -1.16
CA ALA A 64 15.73 -1.45 -2.39
C ALA A 64 15.69 -2.33 -3.66
N GLY A 65 16.63 -3.28 -3.77
CA GLY A 65 16.67 -4.22 -4.89
C GLY A 65 15.51 -5.22 -4.90
N LEU A 66 15.00 -5.62 -3.74
CA LEU A 66 13.84 -6.50 -3.60
C LEU A 66 12.54 -5.76 -3.92
N GLU A 67 12.37 -4.57 -3.35
CA GLU A 67 11.25 -3.66 -3.59
C GLU A 67 11.11 -3.36 -5.09
N SER A 68 12.20 -2.94 -5.75
CA SER A 68 12.19 -2.64 -7.19
C SER A 68 11.76 -3.82 -8.06
N LYS A 69 12.09 -5.06 -7.66
CA LYS A 69 11.64 -6.26 -8.38
C LYS A 69 10.14 -6.49 -8.22
N VAL A 70 9.61 -6.34 -7.01
CA VAL A 70 8.17 -6.48 -6.72
C VAL A 70 7.38 -5.38 -7.43
N GLU A 71 7.84 -4.14 -7.36
CA GLU A 71 7.27 -2.99 -8.06
C GLU A 71 7.14 -3.26 -9.57
N LYS A 72 8.23 -3.67 -10.22
CA LYS A 72 8.24 -3.97 -11.66
C LYS A 72 7.34 -5.16 -12.02
N ARG A 73 7.31 -6.21 -11.19
CA ARG A 73 6.50 -7.41 -11.46
C ARG A 73 5.00 -7.11 -11.43
N TYR A 74 4.56 -6.26 -10.51
CA TYR A 74 3.14 -6.00 -10.27
C TYR A 74 2.66 -4.62 -10.74
N GLY A 75 3.56 -3.77 -11.22
CA GLY A 75 3.24 -2.40 -11.62
C GLY A 75 2.84 -1.51 -10.44
N LEU A 76 3.41 -1.74 -9.26
CA LEU A 76 3.16 -0.90 -8.08
C LEU A 76 3.88 0.43 -8.21
N ARG A 77 3.32 1.45 -7.55
CA ARG A 77 3.97 2.77 -7.45
C ARG A 77 5.17 2.72 -6.52
N GLU A 78 5.05 1.96 -5.43
CA GLU A 78 6.12 1.80 -4.45
C GLU A 78 5.90 0.53 -3.62
N VAL A 79 7.01 -0.11 -3.21
CA VAL A 79 7.02 -1.17 -2.21
C VAL A 79 7.95 -0.75 -1.09
N VAL A 80 7.52 -0.90 0.16
CA VAL A 80 8.37 -0.69 1.33
C VAL A 80 8.48 -2.00 2.09
N CYS A 81 9.70 -2.54 2.14
CA CYS A 81 10.00 -3.75 2.87
C CYS A 81 10.59 -3.41 4.24
N VAL A 82 10.12 -4.10 5.27
CA VAL A 82 10.78 -4.14 6.57
C VAL A 82 11.46 -5.49 6.78
N GLU A 83 12.42 -5.53 7.68
CA GLU A 83 13.05 -6.79 8.07
C GLU A 83 12.03 -7.67 8.80
N SER A 84 11.81 -8.86 8.26
CA SER A 84 11.02 -9.91 8.90
C SER A 84 11.63 -10.35 10.23
N ASN A 85 10.75 -10.72 11.16
CA ASN A 85 11.15 -11.30 12.43
C ASN A 85 10.08 -12.33 12.81
N GLU A 86 10.47 -13.43 13.44
CA GLU A 86 9.55 -14.50 13.84
C GLU A 86 8.56 -14.06 14.95
N ASN A 87 8.83 -12.92 15.61
CA ASN A 87 7.98 -12.34 16.66
C ASN A 87 7.08 -11.20 16.14
N ASP A 88 6.09 -10.79 16.96
CA ASP A 88 5.17 -9.65 16.71
C ASP A 88 5.85 -8.32 16.32
N ALA A 89 7.17 -8.20 16.54
CA ALA A 89 8.00 -7.07 16.13
C ALA A 89 7.90 -6.73 14.62
N SER A 90 7.66 -7.73 13.75
CA SER A 90 7.46 -7.48 12.31
C SER A 90 6.26 -6.55 12.05
N LYS A 91 5.17 -6.72 12.82
CA LYS A 91 3.95 -5.92 12.66
C LYS A 91 4.15 -4.48 13.12
N ALA A 92 4.84 -4.27 14.25
CA ALA A 92 5.18 -2.95 14.73
C ALA A 92 6.09 -2.20 13.74
N ARG A 93 7.08 -2.88 13.15
CA ARG A 93 7.94 -2.31 12.09
C ARG A 93 7.13 -1.94 10.85
N MET A 94 6.22 -2.80 10.41
CA MET A 94 5.29 -2.45 9.32
C MET A 94 4.44 -1.23 9.67
N GLY A 95 3.96 -1.15 10.92
CA GLY A 95 3.23 0.01 11.44
C GLY A 95 4.03 1.31 11.31
N GLN A 96 5.29 1.29 11.70
CA GLN A 96 6.23 2.42 11.58
C GLN A 96 6.52 2.78 10.12
N ALA A 97 6.80 1.79 9.26
CA ALA A 97 7.03 2.04 7.84
C ALA A 97 5.80 2.66 7.16
N ALA A 98 4.61 2.15 7.49
CA ALA A 98 3.35 2.67 6.99
C ALA A 98 2.98 4.05 7.53
N SER A 99 3.28 4.35 8.80
CA SER A 99 3.04 5.67 9.36
C SER A 99 3.95 6.71 8.71
N HIS A 100 5.23 6.41 8.50
CA HIS A 100 6.16 7.28 7.77
C HIS A 100 5.75 7.46 6.31
N TYR A 101 5.34 6.38 5.64
CA TYR A 101 4.85 6.47 4.26
C TYR A 101 3.64 7.41 4.18
N LEU A 102 2.66 7.22 5.07
CA LEU A 102 1.46 8.04 5.11
C LEU A 102 1.82 9.52 5.34
N LEU A 103 2.66 9.84 6.33
CA LEU A 103 3.09 11.22 6.59
C LEU A 103 3.77 11.88 5.39
N ARG A 104 4.55 11.13 4.61
CA ARG A 104 5.18 11.63 3.38
C ARG A 104 4.17 11.97 2.29
N MET A 105 3.02 11.28 2.28
CA MET A 105 2.01 11.41 1.22
C MET A 105 0.86 12.36 1.58
N ILE A 106 0.57 12.56 2.86
CA ILE A 106 -0.52 13.42 3.32
C ILE A 106 -0.32 14.86 2.85
N ARG A 107 -1.40 15.46 2.38
CA ARG A 107 -1.54 16.89 2.11
C ARG A 107 -2.77 17.43 2.83
N ASP A 108 -2.70 18.67 3.29
CA ASP A 108 -3.84 19.29 3.98
C ASP A 108 -5.04 19.41 3.03
N GLY A 109 -6.25 19.17 3.55
CA GLY A 109 -7.48 19.14 2.75
C GLY A 109 -7.84 17.78 2.13
N GLN A 110 -7.04 16.73 2.34
CA GLN A 110 -7.34 15.39 1.84
C GLN A 110 -8.31 14.60 2.72
N THR A 111 -9.04 13.68 2.10
CA THR A 111 -9.82 12.64 2.79
C THR A 111 -9.04 11.33 2.77
N ILE A 112 -8.90 10.70 3.94
CA ILE A 112 -8.12 9.47 4.14
C ILE A 112 -9.01 8.37 4.70
N GLY A 113 -9.22 7.33 3.89
CA GLY A 113 -9.92 6.11 4.26
C GLY A 113 -9.04 5.15 5.05
N MET A 114 -9.51 4.67 6.20
CA MET A 114 -8.82 3.65 6.98
C MET A 114 -9.71 2.41 7.15
N SER A 115 -9.17 1.24 6.85
CA SER A 115 -9.79 -0.01 7.27
C SER A 115 -9.53 -0.27 8.77
N SER A 116 -9.57 -1.54 9.18
CA SER A 116 -9.35 -1.95 10.57
C SER A 116 -8.35 -3.10 10.66
N GLY A 117 -8.10 -3.57 11.88
CA GLY A 117 -7.29 -4.75 12.15
C GLY A 117 -5.92 -4.45 12.74
N THR A 118 -5.26 -5.52 13.18
CA THR A 118 -4.05 -5.41 14.03
C THR A 118 -2.91 -4.64 13.37
N THR A 119 -2.71 -4.77 12.05
CA THR A 119 -1.62 -4.06 11.38
C THR A 119 -1.89 -2.56 11.28
N LEU A 120 -3.12 -2.14 11.00
CA LEU A 120 -3.49 -0.72 10.93
C LEU A 120 -3.54 -0.06 12.32
N TYR A 121 -3.82 -0.84 13.36
CA TYR A 121 -3.62 -0.41 14.74
C TYR A 121 -2.16 -0.03 15.00
N GLU A 122 -1.19 -0.85 14.58
CA GLU A 122 0.24 -0.52 14.71
C GLU A 122 0.60 0.77 13.97
N VAL A 123 -0.03 1.06 12.82
CA VAL A 123 0.16 2.35 12.12
C VAL A 123 -0.27 3.52 13.00
N ALA A 124 -1.46 3.44 13.61
CA ALA A 124 -1.96 4.49 14.50
C ALA A 124 -1.14 4.63 15.78
N MET A 125 -0.50 3.56 16.26
CA MET A 125 0.41 3.59 17.40
C MET A 125 1.78 4.15 17.06
N ALA A 126 2.29 3.86 15.87
CA ALA A 126 3.58 4.34 15.41
C ALA A 126 3.53 5.78 14.88
N LEU A 127 2.35 6.31 14.55
CA LEU A 127 2.22 7.67 14.03
C LEU A 127 2.60 8.70 15.12
N SER A 128 3.63 9.47 14.82
CA SER A 128 4.06 10.64 15.60
C SER A 128 4.49 11.72 14.63
N SER A 129 4.02 12.95 14.82
CA SER A 129 4.35 14.08 13.96
C SER A 129 4.23 15.38 14.73
N SER A 130 5.14 16.32 14.46
CA SER A 130 5.03 17.72 14.89
C SER A 130 4.21 18.58 13.91
N GLN A 131 3.90 18.05 12.72
CA GLN A 131 3.11 18.72 11.71
C GLN A 131 1.62 18.42 11.91
N HIS A 132 0.79 19.45 11.79
CA HIS A 132 -0.66 19.35 11.89
C HIS A 132 -1.33 19.46 10.51
N PHE A 133 -2.48 18.79 10.35
CA PHE A 133 -3.26 18.75 9.13
C PHE A 133 -4.76 19.01 9.43
N PRO A 134 -5.13 20.23 9.84
CA PRO A 134 -6.48 20.52 10.36
C PRO A 134 -7.61 20.38 9.35
N ASN A 135 -7.29 20.38 8.05
CA ASN A 135 -8.28 20.18 6.99
C ASN A 135 -8.29 18.75 6.43
N VAL A 136 -7.40 17.87 6.91
CA VAL A 136 -7.51 16.44 6.62
C VAL A 136 -8.72 15.84 7.36
N GLN A 137 -9.41 14.92 6.69
CA GLN A 137 -10.49 14.14 7.28
C GLN A 137 -10.20 12.64 7.18
N PHE A 138 -10.13 11.96 8.33
CA PHE A 138 -10.09 10.51 8.39
C PHE A 138 -11.49 9.92 8.40
N ILE A 139 -11.71 8.86 7.60
CA ILE A 139 -13.00 8.17 7.43
C ILE A 139 -12.78 6.65 7.55
N PRO A 140 -13.60 5.92 8.31
CA PRO A 140 -13.53 4.46 8.36
C PRO A 140 -14.11 3.86 7.08
N LEU A 141 -13.49 2.79 6.58
CA LEU A 141 -13.94 2.05 5.40
C LEU A 141 -14.79 0.82 5.75
N VAL A 142 -14.90 0.48 7.02
CA VAL A 142 -15.58 -0.73 7.51
C VAL A 142 -16.33 -0.45 8.79
N GLY A 143 -17.46 -1.15 8.99
CA GLY A 143 -18.22 -1.08 10.23
C GLY A 143 -17.41 -1.54 11.46
N GLY A 144 -17.93 -1.24 12.64
CA GLY A 144 -17.35 -1.70 13.91
C GLY A 144 -17.57 -3.20 14.12
N MET A 145 -16.61 -3.88 14.74
CA MET A 145 -16.65 -5.34 14.85
C MET A 145 -16.67 -5.84 16.30
N GLY A 146 -17.85 -6.13 16.83
CA GLY A 146 -17.99 -6.85 18.10
C GLY A 146 -17.56 -6.03 19.31
N HIS A 147 -17.22 -6.73 20.40
CA HIS A 147 -16.86 -6.10 21.68
C HIS A 147 -15.43 -6.42 22.13
N GLU A 148 -14.76 -7.40 21.49
CA GLU A 148 -13.38 -7.75 21.78
C GLU A 148 -12.42 -6.92 20.91
N ARG A 149 -11.26 -6.55 21.47
CA ARG A 149 -10.22 -5.79 20.76
C ARG A 149 -10.75 -4.50 20.09
N VAL A 150 -11.51 -3.70 20.82
CA VAL A 150 -12.06 -2.42 20.34
C VAL A 150 -10.95 -1.49 19.78
N ASP A 151 -9.73 -1.61 20.29
CA ASP A 151 -8.52 -0.90 19.86
C ASP A 151 -8.24 -1.00 18.36
N ILE A 152 -8.60 -2.12 17.72
CA ILE A 152 -8.30 -2.34 16.30
C ILE A 152 -9.47 -1.98 15.37
N HIS A 153 -10.56 -1.41 15.91
CA HIS A 153 -11.71 -0.96 15.11
C HIS A 153 -11.35 0.25 14.28
N ALA A 154 -11.92 0.35 13.06
CA ALA A 154 -11.66 1.48 12.15
C ALA A 154 -11.97 2.82 12.82
N ASN A 155 -13.08 2.93 13.57
CA ASN A 155 -13.44 4.15 14.32
C ASN A 155 -12.37 4.56 15.34
N GLN A 156 -11.74 3.61 16.04
CA GLN A 156 -10.68 3.93 17.00
C GLN A 156 -9.40 4.35 16.29
N ILE A 157 -9.05 3.65 15.21
CA ILE A 157 -7.88 3.96 14.38
C ILE A 157 -7.99 5.37 13.80
N VAL A 158 -9.11 5.73 13.15
CA VAL A 158 -9.29 7.07 12.57
C VAL A 158 -9.32 8.17 13.62
N ALA A 159 -9.94 7.92 14.79
CA ALA A 159 -9.97 8.89 15.88
C ALA A 159 -8.56 9.16 16.43
N LYS A 160 -7.75 8.10 16.60
CA LYS A 160 -6.38 8.21 17.07
C LYS A 160 -5.49 8.98 16.08
N LEU A 161 -5.56 8.64 14.80
CA LEU A 161 -4.81 9.32 13.75
C LEU A 161 -5.18 10.80 13.66
N ALA A 162 -6.48 11.11 13.74
CA ALA A 162 -6.98 12.47 13.74
C ALA A 162 -6.47 13.29 14.95
N ASP A 163 -6.46 12.70 16.15
CA ASP A 163 -5.95 13.38 17.35
C ASP A 163 -4.45 13.69 17.25
N VAL A 164 -3.64 12.73 16.77
CA VAL A 164 -2.19 12.91 16.59
C VAL A 164 -1.89 14.02 15.59
N LEU A 165 -2.61 14.07 14.47
CA LEU A 165 -2.38 15.06 13.40
C LEU A 165 -3.17 16.36 13.56
N LYS A 166 -3.96 16.50 14.64
CA LYS A 166 -4.93 17.59 14.83
C LYS A 166 -5.85 17.77 13.61
N ALA A 167 -6.20 16.64 12.99
CA ALA A 167 -7.10 16.54 11.85
C ALA A 167 -8.54 16.26 12.30
N LYS A 168 -9.46 16.14 11.34
CA LYS A 168 -10.86 15.78 11.58
C LYS A 168 -11.04 14.27 11.40
N CYS A 169 -12.04 13.70 12.05
CA CYS A 169 -12.56 12.37 11.69
C CYS A 169 -14.08 12.36 11.67
N LYS A 170 -14.65 11.44 10.90
CA LYS A 170 -16.05 11.03 10.98
C LYS A 170 -16.10 9.55 11.31
N LEU A 171 -17.13 9.11 12.03
CA LEU A 171 -17.25 7.73 12.50
C LEU A 171 -18.38 7.01 11.77
N LEU A 172 -18.22 5.70 11.57
CA LEU A 172 -19.24 4.82 11.00
C LEU A 172 -19.95 4.09 12.13
N HIS A 173 -21.20 4.46 12.38
CA HIS A 173 -22.02 3.87 13.44
C HIS A 173 -22.86 2.69 12.93
N ALA A 174 -22.19 1.71 12.34
CA ALA A 174 -22.80 0.46 11.88
C ALA A 174 -21.91 -0.74 12.27
N PRO A 175 -22.51 -1.92 12.52
CA PRO A 175 -21.73 -3.15 12.68
C PRO A 175 -21.10 -3.54 11.33
N VAL A 176 -19.99 -4.28 11.36
CA VAL A 176 -19.34 -4.79 10.15
C VAL A 176 -20.13 -5.91 9.49
N LEU A 177 -20.87 -6.70 10.26
CA LEU A 177 -21.66 -7.83 9.77
C LEU A 177 -23.06 -7.74 10.34
N VAL A 178 -24.06 -7.99 9.51
CA VAL A 178 -25.47 -8.04 9.89
C VAL A 178 -26.08 -9.41 9.61
N ASP A 179 -27.29 -9.64 10.13
CA ASP A 179 -27.92 -10.96 10.08
C ASP A 179 -28.44 -11.34 8.68
N SER A 180 -28.73 -10.36 7.82
CA SER A 180 -29.27 -10.61 6.48
C SER A 180 -28.87 -9.53 5.47
N LYS A 181 -28.98 -9.86 4.18
CA LYS A 181 -28.75 -8.92 3.07
C LYS A 181 -29.73 -7.73 3.13
N GLU A 182 -30.98 -7.99 3.47
CA GLU A 182 -32.02 -6.96 3.62
C GLU A 182 -31.65 -5.98 4.75
N ALA A 183 -31.12 -6.49 5.86
CA ALA A 183 -30.64 -5.63 6.95
C ALA A 183 -29.48 -4.73 6.50
N LYS A 184 -28.54 -5.25 5.69
CA LYS A 184 -27.43 -4.47 5.12
C LYS A 184 -27.99 -3.33 4.26
N GLU A 185 -28.92 -3.64 3.36
CA GLU A 185 -29.55 -2.65 2.49
C GLU A 185 -30.25 -1.56 3.29
N ILE A 186 -31.02 -1.91 4.33
CA ILE A 186 -31.72 -0.93 5.18
C ILE A 186 -30.72 -0.02 5.93
N ILE A 187 -29.67 -0.59 6.51
CA ILE A 187 -28.69 0.15 7.32
C ILE A 187 -27.82 1.05 6.45
N VAL A 188 -27.28 0.54 5.34
CA VAL A 188 -26.44 1.32 4.42
C VAL A 188 -27.23 2.48 3.79
N ASN A 189 -28.54 2.33 3.63
CA ASN A 189 -29.40 3.39 3.12
C ASN A 189 -29.78 4.45 4.15
N GLN A 190 -29.45 4.31 5.44
CA GLN A 190 -29.62 5.40 6.41
C GLN A 190 -28.73 6.58 6.02
N SER A 191 -29.27 7.80 6.07
CA SER A 191 -28.57 9.00 5.58
C SER A 191 -27.20 9.21 6.22
N SER A 192 -27.11 9.02 7.54
CA SER A 192 -25.85 9.15 8.30
C SER A 192 -24.80 8.11 7.92
N ILE A 193 -25.21 6.90 7.52
CA ILE A 193 -24.30 5.82 7.11
C ILE A 193 -23.89 6.01 5.65
N ARG A 194 -24.86 6.32 4.79
CA ARG A 194 -24.64 6.59 3.37
C ARG A 194 -23.65 7.73 3.15
N GLU A 195 -23.78 8.82 3.91
CA GLU A 195 -22.86 9.96 3.84
C GLU A 195 -21.39 9.54 4.06
N ILE A 196 -21.14 8.63 5.00
CA ILE A 196 -19.79 8.13 5.29
C ILE A 196 -19.22 7.37 4.09
N PHE A 197 -20.01 6.52 3.45
CA PHE A 197 -19.59 5.81 2.25
C PHE A 197 -19.41 6.74 1.04
N GLU A 198 -20.27 7.75 0.87
CA GLU A 198 -20.12 8.76 -0.18
C GLU A 198 -18.84 9.59 -0.03
N ILE A 199 -18.46 9.92 1.21
CA ILE A 199 -17.18 10.58 1.51
C ILE A 199 -16.02 9.63 1.23
N GLY A 200 -16.08 8.41 1.74
CA GLY A 200 -15.00 7.43 1.57
C GLY A 200 -14.77 7.02 0.11
N ALA A 201 -15.82 6.97 -0.72
CA ALA A 201 -15.70 6.72 -2.16
C ALA A 201 -14.96 7.85 -2.91
N LYS A 202 -14.86 9.04 -2.31
CA LYS A 202 -14.12 10.19 -2.82
C LYS A 202 -12.81 10.43 -2.07
N ALA A 203 -12.36 9.47 -1.26
CA ALA A 203 -11.10 9.61 -0.54
C ALA A 203 -9.92 9.77 -1.51
N ASP A 204 -8.92 10.53 -1.10
CA ASP A 204 -7.67 10.74 -1.84
C ASP A 204 -6.68 9.60 -1.57
N ILE A 205 -6.69 9.11 -0.33
CA ILE A 205 -5.82 8.03 0.15
C ILE A 205 -6.69 7.01 0.87
N ALA A 206 -6.42 5.71 0.66
CA ALA A 206 -6.92 4.64 1.50
C ALA A 206 -5.76 3.81 2.05
N MET A 207 -5.86 3.40 3.31
CA MET A 207 -4.95 2.43 3.90
C MET A 207 -5.74 1.20 4.36
N VAL A 208 -5.36 0.04 3.83
CA VAL A 208 -6.08 -1.21 4.00
C VAL A 208 -5.13 -2.31 4.47
N GLY A 209 -5.61 -3.16 5.38
CA GLY A 209 -5.01 -4.46 5.62
C GLY A 209 -5.46 -5.45 4.54
N ILE A 210 -4.63 -6.45 4.28
CA ILE A 210 -5.01 -7.62 3.48
C ILE A 210 -5.02 -8.82 4.43
N GLY A 211 -6.15 -9.50 4.52
CA GLY A 211 -6.32 -10.72 5.32
C GLY A 211 -6.04 -11.98 4.51
N GLY A 212 -5.59 -13.04 5.19
CA GLY A 212 -5.49 -14.38 4.60
C GLY A 212 -6.85 -15.07 4.56
N THR A 213 -6.87 -16.37 4.27
CA THR A 213 -8.11 -17.17 4.30
C THR A 213 -8.81 -17.08 5.66
N PRO A 214 -10.15 -17.26 5.72
CA PRO A 214 -10.92 -17.04 6.96
C PRO A 214 -10.44 -17.85 8.16
N GLU A 215 -9.89 -19.04 7.92
CA GLU A 215 -9.26 -19.92 8.91
C GLU A 215 -8.06 -19.29 9.64
N HIS A 216 -7.38 -18.35 9.01
CA HIS A 216 -6.21 -17.63 9.53
C HIS A 216 -6.56 -16.25 10.12
N SER A 217 -7.82 -15.83 10.04
CA SER A 217 -8.29 -14.60 10.66
C SER A 217 -9.03 -14.92 11.95
N THR A 218 -8.38 -14.72 13.10
CA THR A 218 -8.96 -14.97 14.43
C THR A 218 -10.32 -14.28 14.61
N MET A 219 -10.48 -13.09 14.04
CA MET A 219 -11.71 -12.30 14.17
C MET A 219 -12.80 -12.68 13.17
N VAL A 220 -12.45 -12.97 11.93
CA VAL A 220 -13.45 -13.52 10.98
C VAL A 220 -13.94 -14.87 11.50
N LYS A 221 -13.02 -15.70 12.02
CA LYS A 221 -13.34 -17.00 12.59
C LYS A 221 -14.33 -16.92 13.76
N SER A 222 -14.20 -15.94 14.66
CA SER A 222 -15.13 -15.79 15.79
C SER A 222 -16.55 -15.44 15.33
N TYR A 223 -16.69 -14.62 14.29
CA TYR A 223 -17.98 -14.31 13.66
C TYR A 223 -18.55 -15.51 12.89
N LEU A 224 -17.72 -16.21 12.12
CA LEU A 224 -18.16 -17.38 11.36
C LEU A 224 -18.70 -18.49 12.26
N GLN A 225 -18.11 -18.69 13.43
CA GLN A 225 -18.62 -19.64 14.43
C GLN A 225 -19.99 -19.28 15.01
N GLN A 226 -20.35 -18.00 14.99
CA GLN A 226 -21.66 -17.51 15.46
C GLN A 226 -22.72 -17.56 14.35
N THR A 227 -22.31 -17.51 13.09
CA THR A 227 -23.22 -17.63 11.95
C THR A 227 -23.55 -19.09 11.64
N LYS A 228 -24.82 -19.40 11.37
CA LYS A 228 -25.28 -20.74 10.98
C LYS A 228 -24.98 -21.13 9.52
N GLY A 229 -24.26 -20.29 8.78
CA GLY A 229 -23.97 -20.48 7.35
C GLY A 229 -22.74 -21.34 7.11
N VAL A 230 -22.78 -22.18 6.07
CA VAL A 230 -21.60 -22.87 5.54
C VAL A 230 -20.96 -21.95 4.50
N ILE A 231 -19.78 -21.41 4.78
CA ILE A 231 -18.99 -20.72 3.76
C ILE A 231 -18.13 -21.76 3.07
N GLU A 232 -18.32 -21.90 1.75
CA GLU A 232 -17.42 -22.68 0.92
C GLU A 232 -16.10 -21.92 0.74
N TYR A 233 -15.05 -22.41 1.40
CA TYR A 233 -13.74 -21.75 1.41
C TYR A 233 -12.94 -21.96 0.12
N GLU A 234 -13.35 -22.87 -0.76
CA GLU A 234 -12.53 -23.34 -1.89
C GLU A 234 -12.06 -22.21 -2.82
N ASN A 235 -12.87 -21.18 -2.99
CA ASN A 235 -12.56 -20.06 -3.88
C ASN A 235 -12.02 -18.82 -3.16
N ILE A 236 -12.01 -18.79 -1.82
CA ILE A 236 -11.59 -17.63 -1.03
C ILE A 236 -10.09 -17.70 -0.79
N VAL A 237 -9.35 -16.68 -1.24
CA VAL A 237 -7.90 -16.58 -0.98
C VAL A 237 -7.54 -15.56 0.09
N GLY A 238 -8.47 -14.70 0.46
CA GLY A 238 -8.32 -13.72 1.54
C GLY A 238 -9.42 -12.67 1.53
N ASP A 239 -9.17 -11.56 2.23
CA ASP A 239 -10.09 -10.43 2.30
C ASP A 239 -9.41 -9.06 2.26
N ILE A 240 -10.15 -8.06 1.81
CA ILE A 240 -9.81 -6.64 1.97
C ILE A 240 -11.06 -5.93 2.46
N CYS A 241 -10.92 -5.14 3.53
CA CYS A 241 -12.07 -4.49 4.17
C CYS A 241 -13.19 -5.48 4.54
N TYR A 242 -12.83 -6.71 4.92
CA TYR A 242 -13.75 -7.82 5.19
C TYR A 242 -14.54 -8.35 3.99
N ASN A 243 -14.25 -7.91 2.76
CA ASN A 243 -14.82 -8.52 1.56
C ASN A 243 -13.90 -9.66 1.12
N PHE A 244 -14.44 -10.89 1.10
CA PHE A 244 -13.70 -12.04 0.59
C PHE A 244 -13.47 -11.92 -0.91
N ILE A 245 -12.24 -12.20 -1.32
CA ILE A 245 -11.78 -12.14 -2.70
C ILE A 245 -11.30 -13.50 -3.21
N GLY A 246 -11.45 -13.72 -4.52
CA GLY A 246 -10.91 -14.85 -5.25
C GLY A 246 -9.48 -14.63 -5.73
N GLU A 247 -8.92 -15.61 -6.43
CA GLU A 247 -7.55 -15.52 -6.98
C GLU A 247 -7.38 -14.39 -8.00
N ASP A 248 -8.45 -14.02 -8.71
CA ASP A 248 -8.46 -12.88 -9.63
C ASP A 248 -8.48 -11.53 -8.90
N GLY A 249 -8.71 -11.53 -7.59
CA GLY A 249 -8.88 -10.36 -6.73
C GLY A 249 -10.26 -9.72 -6.82
N CYS A 250 -11.22 -10.36 -7.49
CA CYS A 250 -12.62 -9.94 -7.49
C CYS A 250 -13.32 -10.43 -6.21
N THR A 251 -14.35 -9.70 -5.79
CA THR A 251 -15.21 -10.13 -4.68
C THR A 251 -15.97 -11.39 -5.06
N ILE A 252 -16.11 -12.30 -4.11
CA ILE A 252 -16.86 -13.56 -4.31
C ILE A 252 -18.32 -13.31 -3.94
N ASP A 253 -19.25 -13.82 -4.76
CA ASP A 253 -20.66 -13.83 -4.41
C ASP A 253 -20.93 -14.93 -3.37
N ASN A 254 -21.08 -14.51 -2.12
CA ASN A 254 -21.38 -15.39 -1.00
C ASN A 254 -22.19 -14.67 0.08
N ASP A 255 -22.75 -15.46 1.00
CA ASP A 255 -23.58 -14.96 2.11
C ASP A 255 -22.85 -13.95 3.01
N TRP A 256 -21.54 -14.10 3.20
CA TRP A 256 -20.75 -13.16 4.00
C TRP A 256 -20.68 -11.77 3.34
N ASN A 257 -20.19 -11.70 2.10
CA ASN A 257 -20.06 -10.45 1.36
C ASN A 257 -21.43 -9.77 1.14
N ALA A 258 -22.51 -10.54 1.03
CA ALA A 258 -23.88 -10.04 0.97
C ALA A 258 -24.34 -9.34 2.27
N ARG A 259 -23.68 -9.60 3.41
CA ARG A 259 -24.04 -9.08 4.74
C ARG A 259 -23.00 -8.13 5.35
N VAL A 260 -21.80 -8.03 4.78
CA VAL A 260 -20.77 -7.12 5.29
C VAL A 260 -21.11 -5.66 4.97
N ILE A 261 -21.01 -4.79 5.98
CA ILE A 261 -21.07 -3.34 5.85
C ILE A 261 -19.63 -2.80 5.80
N SER A 262 -19.18 -2.57 4.57
CA SER A 262 -17.86 -2.04 4.25
C SER A 262 -17.92 -1.26 2.95
N MET A 263 -16.88 -0.47 2.68
CA MET A 263 -16.66 0.13 1.37
C MET A 263 -16.56 -0.96 0.31
N ASP A 264 -17.23 -0.74 -0.81
CA ASP A 264 -17.11 -1.58 -2.00
C ASP A 264 -15.67 -1.55 -2.52
N LEU A 265 -15.11 -2.71 -2.88
CA LEU A 265 -13.75 -2.80 -3.42
C LEU A 265 -13.61 -2.09 -4.77
N ASP A 266 -14.70 -1.94 -5.54
CA ASP A 266 -14.67 -1.15 -6.77
C ASP A 266 -14.49 0.35 -6.48
N HIS A 267 -15.06 0.85 -5.39
CA HIS A 267 -14.78 2.22 -4.93
C HIS A 267 -13.37 2.34 -4.36
N VAL A 268 -12.90 1.37 -3.56
CA VAL A 268 -11.53 1.37 -3.04
C VAL A 268 -10.53 1.41 -4.19
N LYS A 269 -10.74 0.62 -5.25
CA LYS A 269 -9.89 0.57 -6.43
C LYS A 269 -9.80 1.90 -7.19
N GLN A 270 -10.84 2.74 -7.11
CA GLN A 270 -10.88 4.05 -7.75
C GLN A 270 -10.15 5.14 -6.96
N ILE A 271 -9.85 4.90 -5.67
CA ILE A 271 -9.14 5.87 -4.82
C ILE A 271 -7.75 6.15 -5.40
N PRO A 272 -7.33 7.43 -5.55
CA PRO A 272 -6.08 7.78 -6.20
C PRO A 272 -4.84 7.14 -5.62
N LEU A 273 -4.80 6.86 -4.31
CA LEU A 273 -3.69 6.16 -3.66
C LEU A 273 -4.23 5.15 -2.65
N VAL A 274 -3.93 3.87 -2.87
CA VAL A 274 -4.33 2.79 -1.95
C VAL A 274 -3.07 2.11 -1.43
N ILE A 275 -2.87 2.16 -0.12
CA ILE A 275 -1.72 1.61 0.59
C ILE A 275 -2.16 0.31 1.26
N GLY A 276 -1.69 -0.82 0.75
CA GLY A 276 -1.86 -2.12 1.37
C GLY A 276 -0.76 -2.37 2.40
N VAL A 277 -1.14 -2.77 3.61
CA VAL A 277 -0.18 -3.13 4.67
C VAL A 277 -0.44 -4.57 5.11
N ALA A 278 0.44 -5.48 4.69
CA ALA A 278 0.28 -6.90 4.96
C ALA A 278 1.58 -7.66 4.82
N SER A 279 1.75 -8.66 5.69
CA SER A 279 2.77 -9.68 5.56
C SER A 279 2.30 -11.00 6.15
N GLY A 280 3.06 -12.06 5.88
CA GLY A 280 2.79 -13.41 6.34
C GLY A 280 2.61 -14.39 5.18
N LYS A 281 3.19 -15.59 5.33
CA LYS A 281 3.09 -16.69 4.35
C LYS A 281 1.64 -17.03 4.02
N GLU A 282 0.77 -17.01 5.04
CA GLU A 282 -0.66 -17.28 4.95
C GLU A 282 -1.43 -16.24 4.12
N LYS A 283 -0.85 -15.05 3.89
CA LYS A 283 -1.47 -13.96 3.14
C LYS A 283 -0.92 -13.79 1.74
N VAL A 284 0.12 -14.52 1.36
CA VAL A 284 0.78 -14.38 0.04
C VAL A 284 -0.23 -14.55 -1.10
N LYS A 285 -1.16 -15.50 -1.01
CA LYS A 285 -2.22 -15.69 -2.03
C LYS A 285 -3.14 -14.46 -2.12
N ALA A 286 -3.62 -13.95 -0.99
CA ALA A 286 -4.45 -12.75 -0.92
C ALA A 286 -3.73 -11.52 -1.46
N ILE A 287 -2.45 -11.33 -1.10
CA ILE A 287 -1.64 -10.22 -1.58
C ILE A 287 -1.44 -10.33 -3.10
N LYS A 288 -1.10 -11.52 -3.63
CA LYS A 288 -1.01 -11.76 -5.08
C LYS A 288 -2.33 -11.42 -5.80
N ALA A 289 -3.48 -11.80 -5.25
CA ALA A 289 -4.80 -11.50 -5.80
C ALA A 289 -5.09 -9.99 -5.81
N ALA A 290 -4.83 -9.30 -4.69
CA ALA A 290 -4.99 -7.85 -4.57
C ALA A 290 -4.14 -7.08 -5.60
N LEU A 291 -2.89 -7.51 -5.77
CA LEU A 291 -1.96 -6.95 -6.74
C LEU A 291 -2.42 -7.19 -8.19
N ARG A 292 -2.89 -8.41 -8.51
CA ARG A 292 -3.42 -8.77 -9.83
C ARG A 292 -4.64 -7.93 -10.22
N ALA A 293 -5.57 -7.75 -9.29
CA ALA A 293 -6.76 -6.91 -9.48
C ALA A 293 -6.47 -5.41 -9.45
N LYS A 294 -5.23 -5.00 -9.14
CA LYS A 294 -4.82 -3.60 -8.92
C LYS A 294 -5.65 -2.90 -7.85
N LEU A 295 -5.98 -3.61 -6.77
CA LEU A 295 -6.71 -3.06 -5.62
C LEU A 295 -5.83 -2.15 -4.76
N ILE A 296 -4.50 -2.32 -4.84
CA ILE A 296 -3.53 -1.48 -4.14
C ILE A 296 -2.52 -0.87 -5.11
N HIS A 297 -2.04 0.30 -4.75
CA HIS A 297 -1.02 1.06 -5.48
C HIS A 297 0.36 0.95 -4.84
N VAL A 298 0.37 0.75 -3.52
CA VAL A 298 1.57 0.68 -2.68
C VAL A 298 1.43 -0.53 -1.78
N LEU A 299 2.52 -1.27 -1.59
CA LEU A 299 2.56 -2.40 -0.65
C LEU A 299 3.63 -2.16 0.42
N ILE A 300 3.23 -2.24 1.67
CA ILE A 300 4.11 -2.23 2.82
C ILE A 300 4.08 -3.62 3.43
N THR A 301 5.23 -4.28 3.44
CA THR A 301 5.35 -5.71 3.75
C THR A 301 6.70 -6.03 4.37
N ASP A 302 6.95 -7.29 4.72
CA ASP A 302 8.28 -7.76 5.14
C ASP A 302 9.04 -8.42 4.00
N ASP A 303 10.36 -8.53 4.16
CA ASP A 303 11.26 -9.04 3.13
C ASP A 303 10.97 -10.51 2.75
N LEU A 304 10.56 -11.35 3.70
CA LEU A 304 10.17 -12.74 3.42
C LEU A 304 8.93 -12.81 2.54
N THR A 305 7.89 -12.06 2.88
CA THR A 305 6.66 -11.99 2.08
C THR A 305 6.98 -11.45 0.69
N ALA A 306 7.77 -10.38 0.59
CA ALA A 306 8.19 -9.80 -0.69
C ALA A 306 8.95 -10.80 -1.58
N ARG A 307 9.82 -11.65 -1.01
CA ARG A 307 10.48 -12.75 -1.76
C ARG A 307 9.46 -13.77 -2.27
N MET A 308 8.52 -14.18 -1.43
CA MET A 308 7.45 -15.12 -1.82
C MET A 308 6.51 -14.58 -2.90
N LEU A 309 6.39 -13.26 -3.04
CA LEU A 309 5.66 -12.63 -4.14
C LEU A 309 6.41 -12.77 -5.48
N LEU A 310 7.73 -12.84 -5.46
CA LEU A 310 8.55 -13.06 -6.65
C LEU A 310 8.59 -14.54 -7.06
N ASP A 311 8.39 -15.45 -6.11
CA ASP A 311 8.29 -16.88 -6.37
C ASP A 311 7.05 -17.22 -7.23
N HIS A 312 7.20 -18.25 -8.07
CA HIS A 312 6.18 -18.74 -8.99
C HIS A 312 5.00 -19.36 -8.22
#